data_AF-A0A967SMJ3-F1
#
_entry.id   AF-A0A967SMJ3-F1
#
_cell.length_a   1.000
_cell.length_b   1.000
_cell.length_c   1.000
_cell.angle_alpha   90.00
_cell.angle_beta   90.00
_cell.angle_gamma   90.00
#
_symmetry.space_group_name_H-M   'P 1'
#
loop_
_entity.id
_entity.type
_entity.pdbx_description
1 polymer ?
#
loop_
_entity_poly.entity_id
_entity_poly.type
_entity_poly.pdbx_seq_one_letter_code
_entity_poly.pdbx_strand_id
1 'polypeptide(L)' 'PEEERGDLLTAYYRRLMDPDPAVHLPAARAWSAYEGACSTLLPSPETVAAFREDRMALGLARLEAHYFLH' A
#
# COMPACT_ATOMS: atom_id res chain seq x y z
N PRO A 1 12.04 4.14 7.04
CA PRO A 1 13.31 4.59 7.68
C PRO A 1 13.21 6.08 8.01
N GLU A 2 13.88 6.59 9.05
CA GLU A 2 13.75 8.02 9.44
C GLU A 2 14.15 8.98 8.31
N GLU A 3 15.25 8.68 7.63
CA GLU A 3 15.78 9.47 6.51
C GLU A 3 14.80 9.60 5.33
N GLU A 4 13.89 8.64 5.18
CA GLU A 4 12.93 8.59 4.07
C GLU A 4 11.57 9.22 4.44
N ARG A 5 11.36 9.65 5.70
CA ARG A 5 10.07 10.20 6.13
C ARG A 5 9.76 11.58 5.53
N GLY A 6 10.76 12.23 4.93
CA GLY A 6 10.58 13.51 4.22
C GLY A 6 9.86 13.39 2.88
N ASP A 7 9.84 12.20 2.27
CA ASP A 7 9.13 11.90 1.02
C ASP A 7 8.61 10.46 1.04
N LEU A 8 7.52 10.28 1.79
CA LEU A 8 6.92 8.96 1.99
C LEU A 8 6.39 8.35 0.70
N LEU A 9 5.83 9.16 -0.20
CA LEU A 9 5.22 8.68 -1.42
C LEU A 9 6.27 8.06 -2.35
N THR A 10 7.36 8.78 -2.63
CA THR A 10 8.45 8.26 -3.46
C THR A 10 9.11 7.04 -2.81
N ALA A 11 9.29 7.06 -1.49
CA ALA A 11 9.87 5.95 -0.75
C ALA A 11 9.01 4.68 -0.80
N TYR A 12 7.68 4.81 -0.72
CA TYR A 12 6.76 3.69 -0.89
C TYR A 12 6.69 3.21 -2.33
N TYR A 13 6.62 4.13 -3.30
CA TYR A 13 6.60 3.78 -4.71
C TYR A 13 7.81 2.95 -5.12
N ARG A 14 9.02 3.33 -4.67
CA ARG A 14 10.24 2.53 -4.88
C ARG A 14 10.10 1.10 -4.35
N ARG A 15 9.55 0.92 -3.14
CA ARG A 15 9.33 -0.41 -2.56
C ARG A 15 8.28 -1.21 -3.32
N LEU A 16 7.19 -0.57 -3.74
CA LEU A 16 6.11 -1.21 -4.47
C LEU A 16 6.54 -1.69 -5.86
N MET A 17 7.48 -0.99 -6.49
CA MET A 17 8.03 -1.33 -7.81
C MET A 17 9.26 -2.23 -7.74
N ASP A 18 9.75 -2.58 -6.55
CA ASP A 18 10.85 -3.52 -6.38
C ASP A 18 10.44 -4.91 -6.93
N PRO A 19 11.30 -5.60 -7.70
CA PRO A 19 10.98 -6.92 -8.25
C PRO A 19 10.89 -8.01 -7.17
N ASP A 20 11.51 -7.83 -6.00
CA ASP A 20 11.50 -8.82 -4.93
C ASP A 20 10.17 -8.80 -4.15
N PRO A 21 9.41 -9.91 -4.13
CA PRO A 21 8.20 -10.02 -3.32
C PRO A 21 8.42 -9.80 -1.83
N ALA A 22 9.60 -10.13 -1.30
CA ALA A 22 9.94 -9.87 0.10
C ALA A 22 10.02 -8.37 0.40
N VAL A 23 10.23 -7.52 -0.62
CA VAL A 23 10.25 -6.07 -0.49
C VAL A 23 8.88 -5.47 -0.77
N HIS A 24 8.25 -5.81 -1.91
CA HIS A 24 7.01 -5.13 -2.31
C HIS A 24 5.76 -5.63 -1.60
N LEU A 25 5.65 -6.92 -1.22
CA LEU A 25 4.42 -7.44 -0.60
C LEU A 25 4.16 -6.84 0.79
N PRO A 26 5.16 -6.72 1.70
CA PRO A 26 4.93 -6.06 2.98
C PRO A 26 4.48 -4.60 2.84
N ALA A 27 5.08 -3.87 1.88
CA ALA A 27 4.71 -2.48 1.59
C ALA A 27 3.28 -2.39 1.04
N ALA A 28 2.93 -3.26 0.08
CA ALA A 28 1.59 -3.31 -0.51
C ALA A 28 0.50 -3.64 0.52
N ARG A 29 0.75 -4.64 1.39
CA ARG A 29 -0.19 -5.00 2.47
C ARG A 29 -0.38 -3.86 3.47
N ALA A 30 0.69 -3.16 3.84
CA ALA A 30 0.60 -2.03 4.76
C ALA A 30 -0.19 -0.87 4.16
N TRP A 31 0.10 -0.52 2.90
CA TRP A 31 -0.61 0.50 2.15
C TRP A 31 -2.09 0.18 2.01
N SER A 32 -2.42 -0.98 1.44
CA SER A 32 -3.81 -1.35 1.17
C SER A 32 -4.62 -1.56 2.45
N ALA A 33 -4.02 -2.07 3.54
CA ALA A 33 -4.70 -2.13 4.83
C ALA A 33 -5.07 -0.76 5.39
N TYR A 34 -4.21 0.26 5.18
CA TYR A 34 -4.50 1.64 5.58
C TYR A 34 -5.68 2.20 4.76
N GLU A 35 -5.64 2.03 3.43
CA GLU A 35 -6.74 2.44 2.55
C GLU A 35 -8.06 1.78 2.93
N GLY A 36 -8.06 0.46 3.15
CA GLY A 36 -9.25 -0.28 3.56
C GLY A 36 -9.81 0.19 4.92
N ALA A 37 -8.94 0.68 5.82
CA ALA A 37 -9.36 1.21 7.12
C ALA A 37 -10.01 2.60 7.01
N CYS A 38 -9.69 3.37 5.98
CA CYS A 38 -10.21 4.71 5.75
C CYS A 38 -11.29 4.79 4.64
N SER A 39 -11.53 3.70 3.92
CA SER A 39 -12.46 3.65 2.78
C SER A 39 -13.95 3.54 3.15
N THR A 40 -14.27 3.27 4.41
CA THR A 40 -15.66 3.07 4.88
C THR A 40 -16.04 4.07 5.95
N LEU A 41 -17.33 4.45 6.01
CA LEU A 41 -17.83 5.41 7.00
C LEU A 41 -17.65 4.91 8.44
N LEU A 42 -17.85 3.60 8.66
CA LEU A 42 -17.60 2.92 9.93
C LEU A 42 -16.48 1.88 9.75
N PRO A 43 -15.70 1.56 10.80
CA PRO A 43 -14.67 0.54 10.71
C PRO A 43 -15.22 -0.80 10.22
N SER A 44 -14.59 -1.38 9.19
CA SER A 44 -14.95 -2.67 8.62
C SER A 44 -13.76 -3.63 8.64
N PRO A 45 -13.68 -4.55 9.62
CA PRO A 45 -12.61 -5.55 9.68
C PRO A 45 -12.55 -6.44 8.44
N GLU A 46 -13.71 -6.74 7.85
CA GLU A 46 -13.85 -7.54 6.64
C GLU A 46 -13.23 -6.82 5.43
N THR A 47 -13.49 -5.52 5.27
CA THR A 47 -12.88 -4.70 4.21
C THR A 47 -11.36 -4.66 4.37
N VAL A 48 -10.87 -4.41 5.59
CA VAL A 48 -9.42 -4.40 5.86
C VAL A 48 -8.79 -5.76 5.57
N ALA A 49 -9.47 -6.87 5.89
CA ALA A 49 -8.99 -8.22 5.59
C ALA A 49 -8.92 -8.48 4.08
N ALA A 50 -9.94 -8.08 3.31
CA ALA A 50 -9.95 -8.20 1.85
C ALA A 50 -8.81 -7.38 1.20
N PHE A 51 -8.55 -6.18 1.70
CA PHE A 51 -7.47 -5.31 1.21
C PHE A 51 -6.07 -5.85 1.57
N ARG A 52 -5.95 -6.74 2.56
CA ARG A 52 -4.68 -7.41 2.90
C ARG A 52 -4.35 -8.60 2.02
N GLU A 53 -5.27 -9.06 1.17
CA GLU A 53 -5.05 -10.18 0.27
C GLU A 53 -4.01 -9.79 -0.81
N ASP A 54 -2.96 -10.61 -1.00
CA ASP A 54 -1.74 -10.20 -1.73
C ASP A 54 -1.99 -9.62 -3.12
N ARG A 55 -2.89 -10.26 -3.89
CA ARG A 55 -3.20 -9.83 -5.24
C ARG A 55 -3.95 -8.49 -5.24
N MET A 56 -4.89 -8.31 -4.31
CA MET A 56 -5.62 -7.05 -4.13
C MET A 56 -4.67 -5.96 -3.66
N ALA A 57 -3.92 -6.23 -2.59
CA ALA A 57 -2.97 -5.32 -1.99
C ALA A 57 -1.96 -4.78 -3.00
N LEU A 58 -1.33 -5.66 -3.78
CA LEU A 58 -0.30 -5.28 -4.74
C LEU A 58 -0.87 -4.48 -5.90
N GLY A 59 -2.04 -4.88 -6.42
CA GLY A 59 -2.71 -4.18 -7.51
C GLY A 59 -3.13 -2.77 -7.11
N LEU A 60 -3.83 -2.65 -5.97
CA LEU A 60 -4.31 -1.38 -5.43
C LEU A 60 -3.14 -0.43 -5.15
N ALA A 61 -2.16 -0.87 -4.36
CA ALA A 61 -1.06 -0.02 -3.93
C ALA A 61 -0.22 0.49 -5.11
N ARG A 62 0.04 -0.36 -6.13
CA ARG A 62 0.78 0.08 -7.33
C ARG A 62 -0.02 1.08 -8.17
N LEU A 63 -1.33 0.86 -8.33
CA LEU A 63 -2.19 1.75 -9.09
C LEU A 63 -2.27 3.12 -8.43
N GLU A 64 -2.55 3.17 -7.14
CA GLU A 64 -2.67 4.42 -6.38
C GLU A 64 -1.35 5.16 -6.28
N ALA A 65 -0.26 4.47 -5.93
CA ALA A 65 1.05 5.11 -5.85
C ALA A 65 1.49 5.67 -7.21
N HIS A 66 1.14 5.00 -8.32
CA HIS A 66 1.35 5.53 -9.66
C HIS A 66 0.51 6.79 -9.91
N TYR A 67 -0.79 6.76 -9.59
CA TYR A 67 -1.69 7.90 -9.76
C TYR A 67 -1.31 9.10 -8.89
N PHE A 68 -0.76 8.90 -7.70
CA PHE A 68 -0.36 10.01 -6.83
C PHE A 68 0.96 10.67 -7.25
N LEU A 69 1.81 9.95 -8.00
CA LEU A 69 3.10 10.46 -8.45
C LEU A 69 3.06 11.15 -9.83
N HIS A 70 2.04 10.88 -10.64
CA HIS A 70 1.93 11.36 -12.03
C HIS A 70 0.63 12.12 -12.24
#